data_AF-A0AAW2ALQ3-F1
#
_entry.id   AF-A0AAW2ALQ3-F1
#
_cell.length_a   1.000
_cell.length_b   1.000
_cell.length_c   1.000
_cell.angle_alpha   90.00
_cell.angle_beta   90.00
_cell.angle_gamma   90.00
#
_symmetry.space_group_name_H-M   'P 1'
#
loop_
_entity.id
_entity.type
_entity.pdbx_description
1 polymer ?
#
loop_
_entity_poly.entity_id
_entity_poly.type
_entity_poly.pdbx_seq_one_letter_code
_entity_poly.pdbx_strand_id
1 'polypeptide(L)'
;MMNAELENTMQIISEHSCTVDMQQYLTNQIEQLRGENQQLKAALRQAELRLSTMEREKACQQAALSEKTCNVDQLTLEKQQMTAELGMRHMQLTQLKEGQEALKEQFGSKTCELEQQNLNLRTQLKTVRAELAQANSWLRALEGADGHGLKVALGMQKQITAKREQIDFLQSRIQLLEEIIEKLKMEKHRQALLVKRQTQELVSERESRRRLESEVEALCSQEQEFKGKAERLESALFKMSESFAECQDYIQKQEQELMRLKLHHTLDIKELQSQNWRNVPRSPVSSRTLQTHLPITQHIINGLMEMRVCDPIVRLKNTGRELHGGIVEDQGPHTSTSFRRRPEEDHKSRQPTETKDAECTTWPIGRITSYSELRTAEPYKQDCNSPLSADNNAVRFRLGQMCYSRSARAAGRRSPVHLLLTSDLPADRNYCLEMEHPANANQISANNQDELKGQELQKSKLDRP
;
A
#
# COMPACT_ATOMS: atom_id res chain seq x y z
N MET A 1 -69.14 -83.16 -199.36
CA MET A 1 -68.28 -83.56 -198.23
C MET A 1 -67.21 -82.50 -198.05
N MET A 2 -67.42 -81.51 -197.16
CA MET A 2 -66.38 -80.53 -196.81
C MET A 2 -66.61 -79.89 -195.42
N ASN A 3 -67.50 -80.46 -194.59
CA ASN A 3 -67.94 -79.86 -193.32
C ASN A 3 -67.41 -80.62 -192.08
N ALA A 4 -67.03 -81.90 -192.22
CA ALA A 4 -66.67 -82.76 -191.09
C ALA A 4 -65.26 -82.51 -190.51
N GLU A 5 -64.35 -81.93 -191.29
CA GLU A 5 -62.96 -81.67 -190.87
C GLU A 5 -62.81 -80.35 -190.09
N LEU A 6 -63.73 -79.41 -190.32
CA LEU A 6 -63.80 -78.14 -189.58
C LEU A 6 -64.34 -78.33 -188.15
N GLU A 7 -65.28 -79.26 -187.98
CA GLU A 7 -65.95 -79.50 -186.69
C GLU A 7 -65.03 -80.22 -185.69
N ASN A 8 -64.25 -81.21 -186.17
CA ASN A 8 -63.24 -81.90 -185.37
C ASN A 8 -62.09 -80.97 -184.92
N THR A 9 -61.67 -80.04 -185.78
CA THR A 9 -60.62 -79.07 -185.43
C THR A 9 -61.11 -77.99 -184.44
N MET A 10 -62.39 -77.60 -184.49
CA MET A 10 -62.99 -76.73 -183.47
C MET A 10 -63.06 -77.39 -182.08
N GLN A 11 -63.33 -78.70 -182.00
CA GLN A 11 -63.45 -79.39 -180.71
C GLN A 11 -62.10 -79.42 -179.95
N ILE A 12 -60.99 -79.72 -180.64
CA ILE A 12 -59.65 -79.71 -180.04
C ILE A 12 -59.26 -78.30 -179.55
N ILE A 13 -59.62 -77.24 -180.29
CA ILE A 13 -59.37 -75.85 -179.87
C ILE A 13 -60.18 -75.50 -178.60
N SER A 14 -61.41 -76.00 -178.47
CA SER A 14 -62.23 -75.80 -177.27
C SER A 14 -61.66 -76.50 -176.03
N GLU A 15 -61.19 -77.73 -176.16
CA GLU A 15 -60.51 -78.45 -175.07
C GLU A 15 -59.17 -77.81 -174.70
N HIS A 16 -58.43 -77.27 -175.69
CA HIS A 16 -57.19 -76.57 -175.43
C HIS A 16 -57.42 -75.19 -174.77
N SER A 17 -58.51 -74.48 -175.09
CA SER A 17 -58.92 -73.27 -174.36
C SER A 17 -59.28 -73.61 -172.91
N CYS A 18 -60.14 -74.62 -172.69
CA CYS A 18 -60.56 -75.04 -171.35
C CYS A 18 -59.37 -75.43 -170.45
N THR A 19 -58.37 -76.11 -171.00
CA THR A 19 -57.14 -76.46 -170.26
C THR A 19 -56.21 -75.26 -170.04
N VAL A 20 -56.13 -74.30 -170.98
CA VAL A 20 -55.42 -73.03 -170.77
C VAL A 20 -56.11 -72.18 -169.70
N ASP A 21 -57.43 -72.03 -169.74
CA ASP A 21 -58.20 -71.29 -168.72
C ASP A 21 -58.04 -71.92 -167.32
N MET A 22 -58.00 -73.25 -167.24
CA MET A 22 -57.74 -73.97 -165.98
C MET A 22 -56.29 -73.83 -165.51
N GLN A 23 -55.30 -73.82 -166.42
CA GLN A 23 -53.91 -73.48 -166.09
C GLN A 23 -53.77 -72.02 -165.64
N GLN A 24 -54.49 -71.08 -166.27
CA GLN A 24 -54.53 -69.67 -165.91
C GLN A 24 -55.11 -69.50 -164.51
N TYR A 25 -56.22 -70.18 -164.21
CA TYR A 25 -56.83 -70.21 -162.88
C TYR A 25 -55.89 -70.77 -161.80
N LEU A 26 -55.28 -71.94 -162.06
CA LEU A 26 -54.31 -72.55 -161.12
C LEU A 26 -53.06 -71.69 -160.95
N THR A 27 -52.58 -71.03 -162.01
CA THR A 27 -51.44 -70.11 -161.93
C THR A 27 -51.80 -68.88 -161.09
N ASN A 28 -52.94 -68.24 -161.36
CA ASN A 28 -53.45 -67.12 -160.56
C ASN A 28 -53.63 -67.50 -159.08
N GLN A 29 -54.14 -68.71 -158.80
CA GLN A 29 -54.28 -69.23 -157.43
C GLN A 29 -52.93 -69.50 -156.77
N ILE A 30 -51.93 -70.03 -157.50
CA ILE A 30 -50.55 -70.20 -157.02
C ILE A 30 -49.90 -68.83 -156.75
N GLU A 31 -50.15 -67.82 -157.57
CA GLU A 31 -49.61 -66.47 -157.37
C GLU A 31 -50.31 -65.72 -156.23
N GLN A 32 -51.62 -65.90 -156.05
CA GLN A 32 -52.35 -65.44 -154.86
C GLN A 32 -51.78 -66.10 -153.60
N LEU A 33 -51.68 -67.43 -153.55
CA LEU A 33 -51.11 -68.15 -152.41
C LEU A 33 -49.64 -67.77 -152.16
N ARG A 34 -48.87 -67.46 -153.20
CA ARG A 34 -47.50 -66.94 -153.10
C ARG A 34 -47.48 -65.53 -152.48
N GLY A 35 -48.40 -64.65 -152.87
CA GLY A 35 -48.59 -63.31 -152.30
C GLY A 35 -49.01 -63.37 -150.83
N GLU A 36 -50.04 -64.16 -150.51
CA GLU A 36 -50.49 -64.42 -149.14
C GLU A 36 -49.37 -65.01 -148.27
N ASN A 37 -48.57 -65.95 -148.80
CA ASN A 37 -47.43 -66.53 -148.08
C ASN A 37 -46.31 -65.50 -147.85
N GLN A 38 -46.07 -64.57 -148.78
CA GLN A 38 -45.15 -63.44 -148.59
C GLN A 38 -45.69 -62.44 -147.55
N GLN A 39 -46.99 -62.12 -147.58
CA GLN A 39 -47.65 -61.24 -146.61
C GLN A 39 -47.63 -61.84 -145.20
N LEU A 40 -47.90 -63.14 -145.05
CA LEU A 40 -47.79 -63.87 -143.79
C LEU A 40 -46.34 -63.90 -143.27
N LYS A 41 -45.34 -64.06 -144.14
CA LYS A 41 -43.91 -63.96 -143.77
C LYS A 41 -43.50 -62.55 -143.35
N ALA A 42 -44.08 -61.51 -143.95
CA ALA A 42 -43.87 -60.12 -143.53
C ALA A 42 -44.52 -59.84 -142.16
N ALA A 43 -45.77 -60.26 -141.98
CA ALA A 43 -46.51 -60.13 -140.72
C ALA A 43 -45.84 -60.91 -139.57
N LEU A 44 -45.34 -62.12 -139.84
CA LEU A 44 -44.57 -62.92 -138.87
C LEU A 44 -43.30 -62.18 -138.43
N ARG A 45 -42.48 -61.68 -139.37
CA ARG A 45 -41.28 -60.90 -139.03
C ARG A 45 -41.59 -59.61 -138.28
N GLN A 46 -42.71 -58.96 -138.59
CA GLN A 46 -43.18 -57.79 -137.85
C GLN A 46 -43.60 -58.15 -136.43
N ALA A 47 -44.24 -59.30 -136.23
CA ALA A 47 -44.59 -59.82 -134.90
C ALA A 47 -43.36 -60.26 -134.10
N GLU A 48 -42.38 -60.94 -134.72
CA GLU A 48 -41.09 -61.30 -134.13
C GLU A 48 -40.31 -60.06 -133.67
N LEU A 49 -40.24 -59.02 -134.51
CA LEU A 49 -39.61 -57.75 -134.15
C LEU A 49 -40.33 -57.08 -132.98
N ARG A 50 -41.68 -57.05 -133.00
CA ARG A 50 -42.49 -56.48 -131.91
C ARG A 50 -42.35 -57.25 -130.61
N LEU A 51 -42.26 -58.59 -130.67
CA LEU A 51 -41.98 -59.43 -129.51
C LEU A 51 -40.60 -59.07 -128.93
N SER A 52 -39.56 -59.03 -129.77
CA SER A 52 -38.21 -58.67 -129.37
C SER A 52 -38.10 -57.26 -128.76
N THR A 53 -38.87 -56.28 -129.25
CA THR A 53 -38.95 -54.96 -128.59
C THR A 53 -39.64 -55.04 -127.23
N MET A 54 -40.78 -55.74 -127.12
CA MET A 54 -41.50 -55.86 -125.84
C MET A 54 -40.72 -56.69 -124.80
N GLU A 55 -39.96 -57.71 -125.21
CA GLU A 55 -39.07 -58.47 -124.33
C GLU A 55 -37.91 -57.62 -123.82
N ARG A 56 -37.31 -56.79 -124.69
CA ARG A 56 -36.26 -55.83 -124.30
C ARG A 56 -36.81 -54.76 -123.37
N GLU A 57 -37.97 -54.20 -123.65
CA GLU A 57 -38.67 -53.24 -122.78
C GLU A 57 -38.99 -53.86 -121.41
N LYS A 58 -39.52 -55.08 -121.38
CA LYS A 58 -39.75 -55.84 -120.14
C LYS A 58 -38.45 -56.07 -119.36
N ALA A 59 -37.35 -56.42 -120.03
CA ALA A 59 -36.05 -56.59 -119.38
C ALA A 59 -35.51 -55.27 -118.80
N CYS A 60 -35.61 -54.16 -119.55
CA CYS A 60 -35.23 -52.83 -119.07
C CYS A 60 -36.11 -52.36 -117.89
N GLN A 61 -37.42 -52.61 -117.93
CA GLN A 61 -38.34 -52.33 -116.83
C GLN A 61 -38.02 -53.19 -115.60
N GLN A 62 -37.75 -54.49 -115.77
CA GLN A 62 -37.38 -55.37 -114.67
C GLN A 62 -36.05 -54.95 -114.02
N ALA A 63 -35.07 -54.53 -114.82
CA ALA A 63 -33.81 -53.99 -114.32
C ALA A 63 -34.03 -52.69 -113.53
N ALA A 64 -34.78 -51.73 -114.09
CA ALA A 64 -35.12 -50.48 -113.41
C ALA A 64 -35.91 -50.70 -112.11
N LEU A 65 -36.85 -51.65 -112.10
CA LEU A 65 -37.58 -52.04 -110.89
C LEU A 65 -36.64 -52.64 -109.84
N SER A 66 -35.71 -53.52 -110.21
CA SER A 66 -34.73 -54.08 -109.26
C SER A 66 -33.79 -53.02 -108.69
N GLU A 67 -33.39 -52.04 -109.51
CA GLU A 67 -32.61 -50.87 -109.07
C GLU A 67 -33.42 -50.03 -108.08
N LYS A 68 -34.71 -49.75 -108.35
CA LYS A 68 -35.56 -48.98 -107.42
C LYS A 68 -35.89 -49.75 -106.14
N THR A 69 -36.02 -51.08 -106.18
CA THR A 69 -36.14 -51.91 -104.97
C THR A 69 -34.89 -51.78 -104.10
N CYS A 70 -33.70 -51.98 -104.66
CA CYS A 70 -32.43 -51.85 -103.95
C CYS A 70 -32.25 -50.45 -103.32
N ASN A 71 -32.60 -49.38 -104.05
CA ASN A 71 -32.59 -48.02 -103.51
C ASN A 71 -33.59 -47.84 -102.33
N VAL A 72 -34.79 -48.44 -102.40
CA VAL A 72 -35.78 -48.38 -101.31
C VAL A 72 -35.32 -49.15 -100.07
N ASP A 73 -34.67 -50.30 -100.25
CA ASP A 73 -34.10 -51.09 -99.15
C ASP A 73 -32.96 -50.32 -98.46
N GLN A 74 -32.05 -49.71 -99.24
CA GLN A 74 -30.97 -48.87 -98.73
C GLN A 74 -31.50 -47.64 -97.95
N LEU A 75 -32.45 -46.90 -98.52
CA LEU A 75 -33.10 -45.76 -97.84
C LEU A 75 -33.86 -46.19 -96.58
N THR A 76 -34.40 -47.41 -96.55
CA THR A 76 -35.07 -47.97 -95.37
C THR A 76 -34.06 -48.30 -94.27
N LEU A 77 -32.89 -48.85 -94.61
CA LEU A 77 -31.80 -49.09 -93.67
C LEU A 77 -31.22 -47.78 -93.10
N GLU A 78 -30.96 -46.78 -93.96
CA GLU A 78 -30.51 -45.45 -93.54
C GLU A 78 -31.52 -44.77 -92.61
N LYS A 79 -32.82 -44.85 -92.93
CA LYS A 79 -33.89 -44.37 -92.04
C LYS A 79 -33.86 -45.07 -90.68
N GLN A 80 -33.65 -46.38 -90.64
CA GLN A 80 -33.55 -47.12 -89.36
C GLN A 80 -32.32 -46.70 -88.55
N GLN A 81 -31.16 -46.55 -89.19
CA GLN A 81 -29.93 -46.07 -88.55
C GLN A 81 -30.10 -44.66 -87.97
N MET A 82 -30.61 -43.72 -88.78
CA MET A 82 -30.90 -42.35 -88.33
C MET A 82 -31.94 -42.30 -87.20
N THR A 83 -32.92 -43.19 -87.19
CA THR A 83 -33.91 -43.30 -86.10
C THR A 83 -33.27 -43.83 -84.82
N ALA A 84 -32.39 -44.82 -84.91
CA ALA A 84 -31.66 -45.36 -83.76
C ALA A 84 -30.67 -44.33 -83.16
N GLU A 85 -29.94 -43.61 -84.02
CA GLU A 85 -29.08 -42.49 -83.58
C GLU A 85 -29.90 -41.38 -82.90
N LEU A 86 -31.00 -40.94 -83.50
CA LEU A 86 -31.90 -39.94 -82.92
C LEU A 86 -32.44 -40.40 -81.55
N GLY A 87 -32.80 -41.68 -81.40
CA GLY A 87 -33.16 -42.29 -80.12
C GLY A 87 -32.03 -42.19 -79.08
N MET A 88 -30.80 -42.54 -79.45
CA MET A 88 -29.63 -42.41 -78.56
C MET A 88 -29.36 -40.95 -78.16
N ARG A 89 -29.45 -39.99 -79.10
CA ARG A 89 -29.25 -38.56 -78.80
C ARG A 89 -30.35 -38.01 -77.89
N HIS A 90 -31.61 -38.45 -78.03
CA HIS A 90 -32.68 -38.09 -77.09
C HIS A 90 -32.45 -38.67 -75.69
N MET A 91 -31.99 -39.92 -75.59
CA MET A 91 -31.63 -40.53 -74.30
C MET A 91 -30.46 -39.81 -73.61
N GLN A 92 -29.44 -39.40 -74.38
CA GLN A 92 -28.34 -38.58 -73.86
C GLN A 92 -28.82 -37.20 -73.41
N LEU A 93 -29.73 -36.56 -74.15
CA LEU A 93 -30.28 -35.24 -73.81
C LEU A 93 -31.15 -35.29 -72.55
N THR A 94 -31.95 -36.34 -72.35
CA THR A 94 -32.74 -36.53 -71.13
C THR A 94 -31.84 -36.76 -69.91
N GLN A 95 -30.86 -37.66 -70.00
CA GLN A 95 -29.86 -37.88 -68.95
C GLN A 95 -29.08 -36.61 -68.59
N LEU A 96 -28.67 -35.81 -69.58
CA LEU A 96 -28.01 -34.52 -69.34
C LEU A 96 -28.93 -33.48 -68.69
N LYS A 97 -30.23 -33.48 -69.02
CA LYS A 97 -31.23 -32.59 -68.39
C LYS A 97 -31.48 -32.99 -66.94
N GLU A 98 -31.69 -34.28 -66.68
CA GLU A 98 -31.85 -34.86 -65.33
C GLU A 98 -30.63 -34.56 -64.46
N GLY A 99 -29.41 -34.77 -64.99
CA GLY A 99 -28.17 -34.40 -64.32
C GLY A 99 -28.04 -32.90 -64.06
N GLN A 100 -28.49 -32.04 -64.98
CA GLN A 100 -28.50 -30.59 -64.78
C GLN A 100 -29.51 -30.16 -63.70
N GLU A 101 -30.65 -30.84 -63.60
CA GLU A 101 -31.70 -30.56 -62.61
C GLU A 101 -31.27 -31.01 -61.21
N ALA A 102 -30.78 -32.24 -61.06
CA ALA A 102 -30.19 -32.73 -59.80
C ALA A 102 -29.01 -31.86 -59.31
N LEU A 103 -28.16 -31.38 -60.22
CA LEU A 103 -27.03 -30.50 -59.87
C LEU A 103 -27.51 -29.10 -59.41
N LYS A 104 -28.58 -28.55 -60.00
CA LYS A 104 -29.21 -27.29 -59.52
C LYS A 104 -29.80 -27.47 -58.12
N GLU A 105 -30.50 -28.58 -57.86
CA GLU A 105 -31.05 -28.89 -56.54
C GLU A 105 -29.96 -29.05 -55.48
N GLN A 106 -28.85 -29.72 -55.82
CA GLN A 106 -27.69 -29.85 -54.95
C GLN A 106 -27.04 -28.48 -54.64
N PHE A 107 -26.84 -27.62 -55.64
CA PHE A 107 -26.30 -26.27 -55.42
C PHE A 107 -27.25 -25.36 -54.64
N GLY A 108 -28.56 -25.45 -54.88
CA GLY A 108 -29.57 -24.71 -54.11
C GLY A 108 -29.54 -25.13 -52.64
N SER A 109 -29.64 -26.44 -52.39
CA SER A 109 -29.56 -27.01 -51.04
C SER A 109 -28.27 -26.61 -50.32
N LYS A 110 -27.12 -26.68 -51.01
CA LYS A 110 -25.83 -26.34 -50.39
C LYS A 110 -25.66 -24.85 -50.12
N THR A 111 -26.24 -23.99 -50.96
CA THR A 111 -26.33 -22.55 -50.69
C THR A 111 -27.13 -22.28 -49.42
N CYS A 112 -28.33 -22.87 -49.28
CA CYS A 112 -29.16 -22.71 -48.09
C CYS A 112 -28.50 -23.23 -46.80
N GLU A 113 -27.78 -24.36 -46.86
CA GLU A 113 -26.96 -24.83 -45.72
C GLU A 113 -25.91 -23.78 -45.30
N LEU A 114 -25.17 -23.24 -46.25
CA LEU A 114 -24.10 -22.28 -46.00
C LEU A 114 -24.65 -20.94 -45.49
N GLU A 115 -25.79 -20.48 -45.99
CA GLU A 115 -26.49 -19.30 -45.50
C GLU A 115 -26.97 -19.49 -44.05
N GLN A 116 -27.57 -20.65 -43.73
CA GLN A 116 -28.01 -20.97 -42.37
C GLN A 116 -26.83 -21.10 -41.40
N GLN A 117 -25.70 -21.67 -41.83
CA GLN A 117 -24.46 -21.70 -41.05
C GLN A 117 -23.89 -20.28 -40.84
N ASN A 118 -23.91 -19.43 -41.88
CA ASN A 118 -23.46 -18.05 -41.78
C ASN A 118 -24.34 -17.23 -40.81
N LEU A 119 -25.66 -17.44 -40.85
CA LEU A 119 -26.61 -16.82 -39.91
C LEU A 119 -26.35 -17.26 -38.47
N ASN A 120 -26.16 -18.56 -38.22
CA ASN A 120 -25.83 -19.10 -36.90
C ASN A 120 -24.52 -18.48 -36.37
N LEU A 121 -23.44 -18.50 -37.16
CA LEU A 121 -22.17 -17.88 -36.80
C LEU A 121 -22.29 -16.36 -36.53
N ARG A 122 -23.11 -15.63 -37.31
CA ARG A 122 -23.42 -14.22 -37.03
C ARG A 122 -24.16 -14.03 -35.71
N THR A 123 -25.06 -14.94 -35.33
CA THR A 123 -25.75 -14.86 -34.03
C THR A 123 -24.80 -15.16 -32.87
N GLN A 124 -23.99 -16.22 -32.95
CA GLN A 124 -22.97 -16.54 -31.96
C GLN A 124 -21.96 -15.38 -31.76
N LEU A 125 -21.47 -14.80 -32.85
CA LEU A 125 -20.56 -13.65 -32.82
C LEU A 125 -21.21 -12.40 -32.19
N LYS A 126 -22.53 -12.20 -32.34
CA LYS A 126 -23.25 -11.13 -31.63
C LYS A 126 -23.35 -11.43 -30.13
N THR A 127 -23.68 -12.67 -29.75
CA THR A 127 -23.77 -13.09 -28.34
C THR A 127 -22.44 -12.94 -27.62
N VAL A 128 -21.34 -13.49 -28.17
CA VAL A 128 -19.99 -13.38 -27.59
C VAL A 128 -19.52 -11.93 -27.48
N ARG A 129 -19.91 -11.04 -28.41
CA ARG A 129 -19.64 -9.60 -28.30
C ARG A 129 -20.43 -8.93 -27.17
N ALA A 130 -21.67 -9.35 -26.92
CA ALA A 130 -22.46 -8.84 -25.79
C ALA A 130 -21.92 -9.33 -24.45
N GLU A 131 -21.56 -10.62 -24.34
CA GLU A 131 -20.89 -11.22 -23.18
C GLU A 131 -19.56 -10.52 -22.88
N LEU A 132 -18.73 -10.27 -23.91
CA LEU A 132 -17.49 -9.52 -23.77
C LEU A 132 -17.73 -8.07 -23.32
N ALA A 133 -18.77 -7.40 -23.82
CA ALA A 133 -19.13 -6.05 -23.39
C ALA A 133 -19.59 -6.03 -21.91
N GLN A 134 -20.32 -7.06 -21.47
CA GLN A 134 -20.75 -7.25 -20.09
C GLN A 134 -19.58 -7.58 -19.15
N ALA A 135 -18.65 -8.45 -19.55
CA ALA A 135 -17.43 -8.72 -18.78
C ALA A 135 -16.60 -7.44 -18.60
N ASN A 136 -16.48 -6.62 -19.64
CA ASN A 136 -15.79 -5.32 -19.60
C ASN A 136 -16.57 -4.21 -18.85
N SER A 137 -17.85 -4.39 -18.49
CA SER A 137 -18.55 -3.49 -17.56
C SER A 137 -18.40 -3.96 -16.12
N TRP A 138 -18.46 -5.27 -15.86
CA TRP A 138 -18.17 -5.84 -14.55
C TRP A 138 -16.74 -5.57 -14.08
N LEU A 139 -15.75 -5.72 -14.97
CA LEU A 139 -14.35 -5.43 -14.64
C LEU A 139 -14.17 -3.96 -14.20
N ARG A 140 -14.71 -3.01 -14.96
CA ARG A 140 -14.64 -1.58 -14.60
C ARG A 140 -15.42 -1.21 -13.33
N ALA A 141 -16.50 -1.93 -13.02
CA ALA A 141 -17.20 -1.78 -11.76
C ALA A 141 -16.36 -2.28 -10.57
N LEU A 142 -15.66 -3.42 -10.74
CA LEU A 142 -14.75 -3.97 -9.76
C LEU A 142 -13.51 -3.08 -9.54
N GLU A 143 -12.85 -2.64 -10.62
CA GLU A 143 -11.73 -1.67 -10.57
C GLU A 143 -12.12 -0.38 -9.83
N GLY A 144 -13.35 0.11 -10.04
CA GLY A 144 -13.90 1.26 -9.32
C GLY A 144 -14.14 1.00 -7.83
N ALA A 145 -14.63 -0.20 -7.47
CA ALA A 145 -14.84 -0.62 -6.09
C ALA A 145 -13.51 -0.83 -5.34
N ASP A 146 -12.55 -1.53 -5.96
CA ASP A 146 -11.21 -1.77 -5.41
C ASP A 146 -10.42 -0.46 -5.29
N GLY A 147 -10.51 0.43 -6.28
CA GLY A 147 -9.92 1.77 -6.22
C GLY A 147 -10.50 2.62 -5.09
N HIS A 148 -11.80 2.48 -4.80
CA HIS A 148 -12.43 3.11 -3.63
C HIS A 148 -11.95 2.47 -2.32
N GLY A 149 -11.96 1.13 -2.23
CA GLY A 149 -11.51 0.37 -1.06
C GLY A 149 -10.06 0.68 -0.68
N LEU A 150 -9.15 0.70 -1.67
CA LEU A 150 -7.75 1.08 -1.50
C LEU A 150 -7.61 2.53 -0.98
N LYS A 151 -8.41 3.46 -1.51
CA LYS A 151 -8.41 4.87 -1.05
C LYS A 151 -8.90 5.00 0.39
N VAL A 152 -9.92 4.24 0.80
CA VAL A 152 -10.41 4.19 2.19
C VAL A 152 -9.38 3.57 3.11
N ALA A 153 -8.81 2.41 2.75
CA ALA A 153 -7.77 1.73 3.52
C ALA A 153 -6.51 2.59 3.73
N LEU A 154 -6.06 3.30 2.69
CA LEU A 154 -4.95 4.25 2.77
C LEU A 154 -5.29 5.46 3.67
N GLY A 155 -6.54 5.92 3.66
CA GLY A 155 -7.03 6.96 4.57
C GLY A 155 -7.02 6.50 6.04
N MET A 156 -7.53 5.28 6.31
CA MET A 156 -7.49 4.66 7.63
C MET A 156 -6.05 4.46 8.12
N GLN A 157 -5.14 3.96 7.26
CA GLN A 157 -3.73 3.79 7.62
C GLN A 157 -3.07 5.12 8.01
N LYS A 158 -3.33 6.22 7.29
CA LYS A 158 -2.83 7.54 7.66
C LYS A 158 -3.36 8.00 9.03
N GLN A 159 -4.63 7.75 9.33
CA GLN A 159 -5.22 8.07 10.64
C GLN A 159 -4.63 7.20 11.77
N ILE A 160 -4.35 5.92 11.50
CA ILE A 160 -3.70 5.01 12.45
C ILE A 160 -2.28 5.49 12.75
N THR A 161 -1.50 5.85 11.73
CA THR A 161 -0.13 6.40 11.90
C THR A 161 -0.13 7.69 12.72
N ALA A 162 -0.98 8.66 12.40
CA ALA A 162 -1.07 9.92 13.15
C ALA A 162 -1.51 9.71 14.62
N LYS A 163 -2.44 8.78 14.88
CA LYS A 163 -2.81 8.38 16.25
C LYS A 163 -1.66 7.67 16.98
N ARG A 164 -0.83 6.90 16.26
CA ARG A 164 0.35 6.24 16.83
C ARG A 164 1.39 7.26 17.27
N GLU A 165 1.72 8.22 16.41
CA GLU A 165 2.61 9.34 16.72
C GLU A 165 2.14 10.14 17.97
N GLN A 166 0.83 10.39 18.08
CA GLN A 166 0.24 11.02 19.25
C GLN A 166 0.39 10.17 20.53
N ILE A 167 0.20 8.84 20.44
CA ILE A 167 0.39 7.92 21.57
C ILE A 167 1.85 7.89 22.02
N ASP A 168 2.79 7.77 21.08
CA ASP A 168 4.22 7.65 21.38
C ASP A 168 4.76 8.99 21.99
N PHE A 169 4.24 10.14 21.54
CA PHE A 169 4.48 11.44 22.19
C PHE A 169 3.93 11.52 23.61
N LEU A 170 2.69 11.07 23.84
CA LEU A 170 2.07 11.07 25.17
C LEU A 170 2.79 10.10 26.13
N GLN A 171 3.24 8.94 25.66
CA GLN A 171 4.07 8.01 26.43
C GLN A 171 5.40 8.63 26.85
N SER A 172 6.09 9.31 25.91
CA SER A 172 7.34 10.04 26.20
C SER A 172 7.13 11.13 27.27
N ARG A 173 5.99 11.83 27.23
CA ARG A 173 5.60 12.84 28.23
C ARG A 173 5.23 12.22 29.59
N ILE A 174 4.63 11.03 29.61
CA ILE A 174 4.34 10.30 30.86
C ILE A 174 5.66 9.91 31.54
N GLN A 175 6.60 9.31 30.80
CA GLN A 175 7.92 8.91 31.32
C GLN A 175 8.69 10.10 31.94
N LEU A 176 8.67 11.27 31.28
CA LEU A 176 9.28 12.49 31.83
C LEU A 176 8.61 12.94 33.15
N LEU A 177 7.28 12.79 33.27
CA LEU A 177 6.56 13.13 34.50
C LEU A 177 6.82 12.11 35.62
N GLU A 178 6.94 10.82 35.29
CA GLU A 178 7.32 9.75 36.23
C GLU A 178 8.74 9.99 36.78
N GLU A 179 9.70 10.35 35.93
CA GLU A 179 11.05 10.77 36.34
C GLU A 179 11.02 11.98 37.29
N ILE A 180 10.20 12.99 36.99
CA ILE A 180 10.08 14.20 37.83
C ILE A 180 9.45 13.85 39.19
N ILE A 181 8.44 12.99 39.21
CA ILE A 181 7.79 12.52 40.45
C ILE A 181 8.79 11.77 41.33
N GLU A 182 9.61 10.88 40.77
CA GLU A 182 10.60 10.13 41.56
C GLU A 182 11.73 11.05 42.07
N LYS A 183 12.20 12.01 41.26
CA LYS A 183 13.17 13.04 41.69
C LYS A 183 12.61 13.87 42.85
N LEU A 184 11.35 14.32 42.77
CA LEU A 184 10.67 15.06 43.85
C LEU A 184 10.42 14.21 45.10
N LYS A 185 10.15 12.91 44.94
CA LYS A 185 9.99 11.94 46.04
C LYS A 185 11.29 11.72 46.80
N MET A 186 12.41 11.57 46.10
CA MET A 186 13.75 11.48 46.70
C MET A 186 14.16 12.80 47.38
N GLU A 187 13.88 13.95 46.76
CA GLU A 187 14.15 15.26 47.35
C GLU A 187 13.31 15.53 48.62
N LYS A 188 12.03 15.16 48.61
CA LYS A 188 11.15 15.20 49.80
C LYS A 188 11.71 14.32 50.93
N HIS A 189 12.24 13.14 50.61
CA HIS A 189 12.88 12.26 51.60
C HIS A 189 14.16 12.89 52.17
N ARG A 190 15.04 13.43 51.31
CA ARG A 190 16.26 14.17 51.70
C ARG A 190 15.92 15.32 52.65
N GLN A 191 14.88 16.10 52.34
CA GLN A 191 14.47 17.23 53.17
C GLN A 191 13.86 16.79 54.51
N ALA A 192 13.12 15.68 54.55
CA ALA A 192 12.61 15.12 55.80
C ALA A 192 13.74 14.66 56.75
N LEU A 193 14.81 14.06 56.20
CA LEU A 193 16.01 13.70 56.97
C LEU A 193 16.74 14.95 57.51
N LEU A 194 16.84 16.01 56.70
CA LEU A 194 17.45 17.28 57.14
C LEU A 194 16.65 17.92 58.29
N VAL A 195 15.34 18.04 58.15
CA VAL A 195 14.46 18.59 59.20
C VAL A 195 14.52 17.77 60.48
N LYS A 196 14.56 16.43 60.39
CA LYS A 196 14.76 15.56 61.56
C LYS A 196 16.08 15.86 62.27
N ARG A 197 17.18 16.00 61.52
CA ARG A 197 18.51 16.33 62.08
C ARG A 197 18.50 17.70 62.76
N GLN A 198 18.03 18.74 62.08
CA GLN A 198 17.96 20.11 62.61
C GLN A 198 17.08 20.18 63.87
N THR A 199 15.99 19.41 63.92
CA THR A 199 15.14 19.32 65.12
C THR A 199 15.89 18.67 66.30
N GLN A 200 16.67 17.61 66.04
CA GLN A 200 17.49 16.96 67.06
C GLN A 200 18.63 17.86 67.56
N GLU A 201 19.32 18.55 66.65
CA GLU A 201 20.34 19.56 66.96
C GLU A 201 19.75 20.66 67.87
N LEU A 202 18.61 21.25 67.49
CA LEU A 202 17.91 22.28 68.28
C LEU A 202 17.42 21.78 69.65
N VAL A 203 17.05 20.50 69.80
CA VAL A 203 16.73 19.92 71.12
C VAL A 203 17.98 19.78 71.98
N SER A 204 19.08 19.27 71.43
CA SER A 204 20.35 19.14 72.15
C SER A 204 20.93 20.49 72.58
N GLU A 205 20.77 21.53 71.75
CA GLU A 205 21.17 22.91 72.08
C GLU A 205 20.28 23.51 73.17
N ARG A 206 18.96 23.29 73.14
CA ARG A 206 18.05 23.69 74.23
C ARG A 206 18.31 22.95 75.54
N GLU A 207 18.88 21.75 75.49
CA GLU A 207 19.37 21.04 76.69
C GLU A 207 20.71 21.59 77.18
N SER A 208 21.62 21.92 76.27
CA SER A 208 22.88 22.59 76.59
C SER A 208 22.63 23.94 77.28
N ARG A 209 21.78 24.77 76.68
CA ARG A 209 21.39 26.07 77.20
C ARG A 209 20.69 25.98 78.56
N ARG A 210 19.81 24.99 78.79
CA ARG A 210 19.18 24.77 80.10
C ARG A 210 20.17 24.36 81.19
N ARG A 211 21.22 23.60 80.86
CA ARG A 211 22.30 23.28 81.80
C ARG A 211 23.08 24.56 82.17
N LEU A 212 23.45 25.36 81.17
CA LEU A 212 24.13 26.65 81.38
C LEU A 212 23.27 27.66 82.15
N GLU A 213 21.95 27.73 81.89
CA GLU A 213 20.99 28.53 82.65
C GLU A 213 21.04 28.14 84.15
N SER A 214 20.97 26.84 84.48
CA SER A 214 21.05 26.38 85.87
C SER A 214 22.44 26.56 86.53
N GLU A 215 23.52 26.54 85.74
CA GLU A 215 24.89 26.81 86.22
C GLU A 215 25.07 28.30 86.57
N VAL A 216 24.52 29.20 85.73
CA VAL A 216 24.49 30.64 86.00
C VAL A 216 23.62 30.97 87.23
N GLU A 217 22.45 30.35 87.39
CA GLU A 217 21.61 30.53 88.59
C GLU A 217 22.34 30.10 89.88
N ALA A 218 23.09 28.99 89.83
CA ALA A 218 23.92 28.54 90.95
C ALA A 218 25.07 29.52 91.26
N LEU A 219 25.75 30.03 90.23
CA LEU A 219 26.83 31.02 90.38
C LEU A 219 26.31 32.37 90.93
N CYS A 220 25.17 32.87 90.45
CA CYS A 220 24.55 34.08 91.01
C CYS A 220 24.08 33.90 92.46
N SER A 221 23.62 32.69 92.81
CA SER A 221 23.31 32.36 94.21
C SER A 221 24.55 32.40 95.10
N GLN A 222 25.68 31.88 94.60
CA GLN A 222 26.98 31.92 95.27
C GLN A 222 27.54 33.35 95.38
N GLU A 223 27.40 34.17 94.33
CA GLU A 223 27.76 35.60 94.31
C GLU A 223 26.98 36.36 95.39
N GLN A 224 25.66 36.20 95.45
CA GLN A 224 24.82 36.84 96.45
C GLN A 224 25.17 36.39 97.89
N GLU A 225 25.55 35.11 98.08
CA GLU A 225 26.09 34.61 99.34
C GLU A 225 27.41 35.30 99.73
N PHE A 226 28.35 35.46 98.79
CA PHE A 226 29.62 36.15 99.03
C PHE A 226 29.44 37.64 99.27
N LYS A 227 28.55 38.30 98.53
CA LYS A 227 28.16 39.69 98.76
C LYS A 227 27.59 39.89 100.16
N GLY A 228 26.65 39.05 100.59
CA GLY A 228 26.13 39.07 101.95
C GLY A 228 27.18 38.73 103.02
N LYS A 229 28.27 38.03 102.69
CA LYS A 229 29.44 37.86 103.60
C LYS A 229 30.29 39.13 103.65
N ALA A 230 30.51 39.81 102.53
CA ALA A 230 31.21 41.09 102.45
C ALA A 230 30.48 42.20 103.22
N GLU A 231 29.18 42.41 102.98
CA GLU A 231 28.34 43.42 103.66
C GLU A 231 28.36 43.26 105.19
N ARG A 232 28.45 42.02 105.70
CA ARG A 232 28.61 41.73 107.14
C ARG A 232 30.00 42.07 107.66
N LEU A 233 31.06 41.83 106.88
CA LEU A 233 32.43 42.22 107.23
C LEU A 233 32.60 43.74 107.22
N GLU A 234 32.06 44.43 106.20
CA GLU A 234 32.01 45.89 106.13
C GLU A 234 31.25 46.49 107.33
N SER A 235 30.09 45.92 107.68
CA SER A 235 29.34 46.31 108.89
C SER A 235 30.10 46.09 110.19
N ALA A 236 30.94 45.05 110.27
CA ALA A 236 31.79 44.78 111.42
C ALA A 236 32.99 45.74 111.49
N LEU A 237 33.62 46.03 110.35
CA LEU A 237 34.69 47.02 110.22
C LEU A 237 34.19 48.43 110.59
N PHE A 238 32.98 48.81 110.16
CA PHE A 238 32.36 50.07 110.55
C PHE A 238 32.19 50.18 112.07
N LYS A 239 31.55 49.19 112.72
CA LYS A 239 31.37 49.16 114.18
C LYS A 239 32.68 49.16 114.96
N MET A 240 33.70 48.47 114.46
CA MET A 240 35.03 48.49 115.06
C MET A 240 35.71 49.86 114.89
N SER A 241 35.44 50.57 113.79
CA SER A 241 35.94 51.93 113.54
C SER A 241 35.24 52.98 114.40
N GLU A 242 33.92 52.81 114.60
CA GLU A 242 33.08 53.59 115.52
C GLU A 242 33.57 53.43 116.96
N SER A 243 33.72 52.19 117.44
CA SER A 243 34.27 51.91 118.78
C SER A 243 35.73 52.37 118.95
N PHE A 244 36.53 52.34 117.88
CA PHE A 244 37.88 52.92 117.89
C PHE A 244 37.87 54.45 118.02
N ALA A 245 36.92 55.14 117.38
CA ALA A 245 36.72 56.57 117.56
C ALA A 245 36.26 56.90 118.99
N GLU A 246 35.31 56.15 119.56
CA GLU A 246 34.92 56.26 120.98
C GLU A 246 36.12 56.09 121.92
N CYS A 247 37.01 55.13 121.64
CA CYS A 247 38.26 54.97 122.39
C CYS A 247 39.22 56.16 122.22
N GLN A 248 39.34 56.75 121.03
CA GLN A 248 40.15 57.94 120.82
C GLN A 248 39.57 59.16 121.57
N ASP A 249 38.26 59.39 121.52
CA ASP A 249 37.60 60.47 122.26
C ASP A 249 37.76 60.28 123.78
N TYR A 250 37.65 59.04 124.27
CA TYR A 250 37.91 58.72 125.67
C TYR A 250 39.36 59.00 126.08
N ILE A 251 40.33 58.63 125.23
CA ILE A 251 41.76 58.92 125.46
C ILE A 251 42.00 60.43 125.49
N GLN A 252 41.54 61.17 124.46
CA GLN A 252 41.68 62.63 124.40
C GLN A 252 41.06 63.33 125.62
N LYS A 253 39.90 62.85 126.09
CA LYS A 253 39.26 63.35 127.32
C LYS A 253 40.13 63.07 128.55
N GLN A 254 40.71 61.89 128.69
CA GLN A 254 41.63 61.56 129.79
C GLN A 254 42.93 62.38 129.71
N GLU A 255 43.47 62.63 128.53
CA GLU A 255 44.64 63.49 128.32
C GLU A 255 44.34 64.96 128.65
N GLN A 256 43.16 65.46 128.29
CA GLN A 256 42.68 66.79 128.63
C GLN A 256 42.47 66.94 130.14
N GLU A 257 41.87 65.94 130.80
CA GLU A 257 41.72 65.90 132.27
C GLU A 257 43.08 65.84 132.98
N LEU A 258 44.02 65.02 132.49
CA LEU A 258 45.40 64.97 132.98
C LEU A 258 46.11 66.32 132.82
N MET A 259 45.91 67.01 131.69
CA MET A 259 46.50 68.33 131.46
C MET A 259 45.86 69.40 132.35
N ARG A 260 44.54 69.35 132.55
CA ARG A 260 43.79 70.22 133.48
C ARG A 260 44.26 70.03 134.92
N LEU A 261 44.48 68.78 135.35
CA LEU A 261 45.03 68.42 136.66
C LEU A 261 46.50 68.84 136.81
N LYS A 262 47.34 68.65 135.78
CA LYS A 262 48.73 69.15 135.75
C LYS A 262 48.79 70.67 135.86
N LEU A 263 47.90 71.40 135.19
CA LEU A 263 47.82 72.86 135.27
C LEU A 263 47.36 73.32 136.65
N HIS A 264 46.35 72.68 137.24
CA HIS A 264 45.92 72.92 138.62
C HIS A 264 47.10 72.72 139.60
N HIS A 265 47.74 71.55 139.57
CA HIS A 265 48.92 71.25 140.40
C HIS A 265 50.08 72.23 140.18
N THR A 266 50.27 72.74 138.96
CA THR A 266 51.29 73.76 138.65
C THR A 266 50.91 75.13 139.23
N LEU A 267 49.61 75.47 139.27
CA LEU A 267 49.12 76.66 139.95
C LEU A 267 49.28 76.52 141.47
N ASP A 268 48.93 75.38 142.05
CA ASP A 268 49.07 75.10 143.49
C ASP A 268 50.56 75.18 143.93
N ILE A 269 51.47 74.61 143.14
CA ILE A 269 52.92 74.74 143.36
C ILE A 269 53.39 76.20 143.21
N LYS A 270 52.82 76.97 142.27
CA LYS A 270 53.16 78.40 142.13
C LYS A 270 52.59 79.24 143.26
N GLU A 271 51.44 78.90 143.82
CA GLU A 271 50.88 79.53 145.01
C GLU A 271 51.79 79.27 146.22
N LEU A 272 52.17 78.00 146.45
CA LEU A 272 53.16 77.60 147.46
C LEU A 272 54.54 78.28 147.27
N GLN A 273 55.02 78.45 146.03
CA GLN A 273 56.25 79.19 145.74
C GLN A 273 56.11 80.70 145.92
N SER A 274 54.94 81.29 145.62
CA SER A 274 54.68 82.72 145.80
C SER A 274 54.63 83.14 147.28
N GLN A 275 54.30 82.21 148.17
CA GLN A 275 54.21 82.43 149.60
C GLN A 275 55.54 82.19 150.35
N ASN A 276 56.63 81.81 149.66
CA ASN A 276 57.91 81.52 150.31
C ASN A 276 59.11 82.21 149.63
N TRP A 277 60.11 82.56 150.46
CA TRP A 277 61.40 83.16 150.11
C TRP A 277 61.43 84.63 149.65
N ARG A 278 61.37 85.53 150.64
CA ARG A 278 62.37 86.62 150.68
C ARG A 278 63.60 86.12 151.45
N ASN A 279 64.81 86.23 150.84
CA ASN A 279 66.10 86.64 151.44
C ASN A 279 67.34 85.89 150.88
N VAL A 280 68.20 86.62 150.10
CA VAL A 280 69.67 86.81 150.29
C VAL A 280 70.62 85.56 150.33
N PRO A 281 71.89 85.55 149.80
CA PRO A 281 72.68 86.50 148.96
C PRO A 281 73.51 85.92 147.75
N ARG A 282 74.09 86.85 146.96
CA ARG A 282 75.45 86.85 146.31
C ARG A 282 75.91 85.85 145.19
N SER A 283 76.67 86.48 144.27
CA SER A 283 77.86 85.99 143.50
C SER A 283 77.68 85.31 142.12
N PRO A 284 78.73 85.38 141.22
CA PRO A 284 78.57 85.17 139.77
C PRO A 284 79.59 84.20 139.11
N VAL A 285 79.62 84.19 137.76
CA VAL A 285 80.69 83.69 136.83
C VAL A 285 80.63 82.21 136.35
N SER A 286 81.10 82.01 135.11
CA SER A 286 81.52 80.76 134.42
C SER A 286 80.49 79.82 133.75
N SER A 287 80.35 80.01 132.44
CA SER A 287 80.57 79.03 131.36
C SER A 287 81.08 77.62 131.72
N ARG A 288 80.54 76.56 131.06
CA ARG A 288 81.25 75.82 129.97
C ARG A 288 80.47 74.65 129.30
N THR A 289 80.46 74.64 127.95
CA THR A 289 80.65 73.49 127.00
C THR A 289 79.87 72.15 127.00
N LEU A 290 79.66 71.68 125.76
CA LEU A 290 79.67 70.29 125.22
C LEU A 290 78.41 69.40 125.24
N GLN A 291 77.83 69.25 124.04
CA GLN A 291 77.78 68.00 123.25
C GLN A 291 77.56 66.65 123.97
N THR A 292 76.47 65.96 123.61
CA THR A 292 76.48 64.49 123.43
C THR A 292 75.40 64.05 122.41
N HIS A 293 75.45 62.80 121.96
CA HIS A 293 74.66 62.27 120.84
C HIS A 293 73.36 61.53 121.27
N LEU A 294 72.50 61.26 120.27
CA LEU A 294 71.71 60.02 120.10
C LEU A 294 72.48 58.75 120.56
N PRO A 295 71.85 57.56 120.83
CA PRO A 295 70.85 56.95 119.92
C PRO A 295 69.83 55.91 120.52
N ILE A 296 69.05 55.24 119.62
CA ILE A 296 68.79 53.75 119.56
C ILE A 296 67.98 53.02 120.67
N THR A 297 67.08 52.02 120.43
CA THR A 297 66.16 51.61 119.32
C THR A 297 65.34 50.32 119.70
N GLN A 298 64.44 49.85 118.79
CA GLN A 298 64.24 48.40 118.40
C GLN A 298 63.39 47.45 119.32
N HIS A 299 62.84 46.28 118.90
CA HIS A 299 62.97 45.49 117.64
C HIS A 299 61.89 44.37 117.35
N ILE A 300 61.54 44.14 116.06
CA ILE A 300 61.06 42.88 115.32
C ILE A 300 59.80 42.09 115.80
N ILE A 301 59.17 41.13 115.07
CA ILE A 301 59.57 40.18 113.96
C ILE A 301 58.55 40.14 112.76
N ASN A 302 59.04 39.70 111.60
CA ASN A 302 58.46 39.67 110.24
C ASN A 302 57.46 38.50 109.93
N GLY A 303 56.81 38.50 108.74
CA GLY A 303 55.91 37.42 108.28
C GLY A 303 55.50 37.36 106.78
N LEU A 304 56.48 37.30 105.85
CA LEU A 304 56.44 36.81 104.45
C LEU A 304 55.11 36.36 103.76
N MET A 305 54.74 36.99 102.62
CA MET A 305 54.39 36.29 101.34
C MET A 305 54.14 37.26 100.16
N GLU A 306 54.32 36.78 98.92
CA GLU A 306 53.93 37.49 97.68
C GLU A 306 52.47 37.21 97.30
N MET A 307 51.79 38.20 96.69
CA MET A 307 50.78 37.88 95.67
C MET A 307 50.72 38.97 94.61
N ARG A 308 50.80 38.58 93.33
CA ARG A 308 50.64 39.51 92.20
C ARG A 308 49.19 39.96 92.09
N VAL A 309 48.97 41.28 92.02
CA VAL A 309 47.72 41.83 91.50
C VAL A 309 47.65 41.50 90.01
N CYS A 310 46.63 40.75 89.62
CA CYS A 310 46.36 40.37 88.23
C CYS A 310 44.98 40.88 87.83
N ASP A 311 44.93 41.94 87.00
CA ASP A 311 43.67 42.43 86.43
C ASP A 311 43.07 41.40 85.45
N PRO A 312 41.88 40.83 85.72
CA PRO A 312 41.34 39.71 84.94
C PRO A 312 40.53 40.16 83.70
N ILE A 313 40.94 41.25 83.03
CA ILE A 313 40.14 41.88 81.95
C ILE A 313 40.76 41.68 80.55
N VAL A 314 42.03 41.30 80.42
CA VAL A 314 42.73 41.18 79.11
C VAL A 314 43.22 39.76 78.81
N ARG A 315 42.36 38.74 78.96
CA ARG A 315 42.71 37.36 78.55
C ARG A 315 41.58 36.48 77.98
N LEU A 316 40.56 37.09 77.36
CA LEU A 316 39.43 36.37 76.72
C LEU A 316 39.15 36.83 75.26
N LYS A 317 40.22 37.10 74.49
CA LYS A 317 40.13 37.50 73.05
C LYS A 317 41.07 36.76 72.08
N ASN A 318 41.88 35.82 72.56
CA ASN A 318 42.93 35.16 71.76
C ASN A 318 42.71 33.67 71.45
N THR A 319 41.54 33.11 71.73
CA THR A 319 41.14 31.73 71.31
C THR A 319 40.23 31.71 70.07
N GLY A 320 39.89 32.88 69.51
CA GLY A 320 39.01 33.02 68.35
C GLY A 320 39.73 33.12 66.99
N ARG A 321 40.93 32.53 66.83
CA ARG A 321 41.76 32.74 65.63
C ARG A 321 42.60 31.53 65.18
N GLU A 322 42.13 30.31 65.41
CA GLU A 322 42.94 29.08 65.16
C GLU A 322 42.14 27.91 64.53
N LEU A 323 41.04 28.20 63.79
CA LEU A 323 40.24 27.19 63.07
C LEU A 323 39.94 27.51 61.59
N HIS A 324 40.74 28.39 60.95
CA HIS A 324 40.73 28.59 59.50
C HIS A 324 42.18 28.65 58.98
N GLY A 325 42.73 27.49 58.59
CA GLY A 325 44.08 27.41 58.03
C GLY A 325 44.56 25.99 57.68
N GLY A 326 44.38 25.60 56.41
CA GLY A 326 45.31 24.70 55.71
C GLY A 326 45.20 23.18 55.92
N ILE A 327 44.42 22.52 55.06
CA ILE A 327 44.89 21.33 54.31
C ILE A 327 44.52 21.67 52.85
N VAL A 328 45.44 22.13 51.99
CA VAL A 328 46.63 21.47 51.40
C VAL A 328 46.24 20.44 50.34
N GLU A 329 46.94 20.49 49.21
CA GLU A 329 46.63 19.81 47.96
C GLU A 329 47.01 18.32 48.00
N ASP A 330 46.39 17.53 47.12
CA ASP A 330 47.06 16.35 46.56
C ASP A 330 46.79 16.23 45.04
N GLN A 331 47.77 15.62 44.37
CA GLN A 331 48.08 15.63 42.93
C GLN A 331 46.92 15.52 41.92
N GLY A 332 47.11 16.17 40.74
CA GLY A 332 46.50 15.74 39.48
C GLY A 332 47.15 14.46 38.92
N PRO A 333 46.83 14.00 37.68
CA PRO A 333 47.12 14.81 36.49
C PRO A 333 46.17 14.68 35.27
N HIS A 334 45.98 15.81 34.57
CA HIS A 334 45.75 15.98 33.11
C HIS A 334 44.46 15.35 32.47
N THR A 335 43.87 15.87 31.38
CA THR A 335 44.45 16.71 30.31
C THR A 335 43.45 17.75 29.75
N SER A 336 43.98 18.87 29.25
CA SER A 336 43.42 19.93 28.39
C SER A 336 42.13 19.61 27.59
N THR A 337 41.21 20.56 27.41
CA THR A 337 41.38 21.63 26.41
C THR A 337 40.52 22.88 26.65
N SER A 338 40.88 23.97 25.97
CA SER A 338 40.32 25.32 26.14
C SER A 338 39.16 25.64 25.20
N PHE A 339 38.31 26.62 25.55
CA PHE A 339 38.40 27.99 24.98
C PHE A 339 37.43 28.98 25.67
N ARG A 340 37.86 30.24 25.82
CA ARG A 340 36.97 31.36 26.18
C ARG A 340 36.11 31.76 24.99
N ARG A 341 34.87 32.21 25.26
CA ARG A 341 34.38 33.52 24.77
C ARG A 341 33.32 34.11 25.70
N ARG A 342 33.29 35.44 25.72
CA ARG A 342 32.41 36.33 26.50
C ARG A 342 31.14 36.59 25.68
N PRO A 343 29.97 36.68 26.31
CA PRO A 343 28.90 37.58 25.87
C PRO A 343 28.80 38.78 26.81
N GLU A 344 28.39 39.91 26.27
CA GLU A 344 28.26 41.19 26.97
C GLU A 344 27.04 41.88 26.37
N GLU A 345 26.05 42.24 27.23
CA GLU A 345 25.03 43.29 27.00
C GLU A 345 24.01 43.07 25.82
N ASP A 346 22.73 43.47 25.89
CA ASP A 346 21.93 44.06 26.98
C ASP A 346 20.39 43.90 26.73
N HIS A 347 19.58 44.41 27.68
CA HIS A 347 18.23 44.99 27.54
C HIS A 347 16.96 44.12 27.39
N LYS A 348 16.27 43.97 28.54
CA LYS A 348 14.89 44.45 28.82
C LYS A 348 13.74 44.15 27.82
N SER A 349 12.99 43.10 28.16
CA SER A 349 11.63 43.18 28.77
C SER A 349 10.50 44.06 28.18
N ARG A 350 9.33 43.40 28.02
CA ARG A 350 7.92 43.84 28.24
C ARG A 350 7.03 44.21 27.04
N GLN A 351 5.78 43.73 27.10
CA GLN A 351 4.62 44.13 26.28
C GLN A 351 4.09 45.53 26.73
N PRO A 352 3.16 46.17 25.98
CA PRO A 352 1.74 45.94 26.32
C PRO A 352 0.73 45.94 25.14
N THR A 353 -0.51 45.71 25.58
CA THR A 353 -1.85 45.54 24.99
C THR A 353 -2.45 46.67 24.11
N GLU A 354 -3.48 46.28 23.35
CA GLU A 354 -4.81 46.94 23.17
C GLU A 354 -5.17 47.93 22.02
N THR A 355 -6.44 47.78 21.60
CA THR A 355 -7.40 48.74 21.00
C THR A 355 -7.32 49.25 19.55
N LYS A 356 -8.42 48.94 18.82
CA LYS A 356 -9.31 49.84 18.02
C LYS A 356 -8.99 50.25 16.56
N ASP A 357 -10.06 50.17 15.75
CA ASP A 357 -10.69 51.19 14.86
C ASP A 357 -9.77 52.05 13.95
N ALA A 358 -10.03 52.27 12.64
CA ALA A 358 -11.15 51.90 11.75
C ALA A 358 -10.73 52.02 10.25
N GLU A 359 -11.65 51.67 9.32
CA GLU A 359 -11.73 52.18 7.92
C GLU A 359 -10.57 51.84 6.92
N CYS A 360 -10.76 51.71 5.59
CA CYS A 360 -11.96 51.56 4.74
C CYS A 360 -11.56 50.87 3.38
N THR A 361 -12.56 50.60 2.52
CA THR A 361 -12.47 50.20 1.08
C THR A 361 -11.96 48.77 0.77
N THR A 362 -12.55 47.97 -0.14
CA THR A 362 -13.61 48.20 -1.16
C THR A 362 -14.48 46.93 -1.38
N TRP A 363 -15.75 47.08 -1.78
CA TRP A 363 -16.67 46.04 -2.29
C TRP A 363 -16.56 45.90 -3.85
N PRO A 364 -17.37 45.05 -4.57
CA PRO A 364 -18.09 43.79 -4.27
C PRO A 364 -17.43 42.60 -5.05
N ILE A 365 -17.77 41.29 -4.99
CA ILE A 365 -19.02 40.47 -4.88
C ILE A 365 -19.80 40.27 -6.21
N GLY A 366 -20.07 38.99 -6.57
CA GLY A 366 -20.88 38.53 -7.72
C GLY A 366 -20.03 37.93 -8.87
N ARG A 367 -20.24 36.72 -9.42
CA ARG A 367 -21.37 35.75 -9.40
C ARG A 367 -22.66 36.33 -10.01
N ILE A 368 -23.40 35.67 -10.91
CA ILE A 368 -23.55 34.22 -11.24
C ILE A 368 -23.88 34.00 -12.75
N THR A 369 -24.28 32.76 -13.08
CA THR A 369 -25.21 32.30 -14.13
C THR A 369 -24.73 32.00 -15.55
N SER A 370 -24.98 30.75 -15.94
CA SER A 370 -25.06 30.18 -17.28
C SER A 370 -26.38 30.52 -17.98
N TYR A 371 -26.39 30.49 -19.31
CA TYR A 371 -27.55 30.04 -20.09
C TYR A 371 -27.11 29.22 -21.31
N SER A 372 -28.04 28.45 -21.87
CA SER A 372 -27.84 27.43 -22.91
C SER A 372 -28.54 27.81 -24.22
N GLU A 373 -28.02 27.38 -25.37
CA GLU A 373 -28.85 27.29 -26.60
C GLU A 373 -28.33 26.23 -27.61
N LEU A 374 -29.10 25.99 -28.68
CA LEU A 374 -29.05 24.79 -29.55
C LEU A 374 -28.89 25.12 -31.04
N ARG A 375 -28.18 24.25 -31.78
CA ARG A 375 -28.43 23.74 -33.17
C ARG A 375 -27.24 22.84 -33.59
N THR A 376 -27.38 21.58 -34.02
CA THR A 376 -28.06 20.97 -35.19
C THR A 376 -27.27 21.05 -36.51
N ALA A 377 -26.54 19.97 -36.88
CA ALA A 377 -26.41 19.41 -38.24
C ALA A 377 -25.46 18.17 -38.32
N GLU A 378 -25.83 17.19 -39.14
CA GLU A 378 -25.09 16.00 -39.64
C GLU A 378 -25.60 15.77 -41.11
N PRO A 379 -25.12 14.82 -41.98
CA PRO A 379 -24.12 13.74 -41.83
C PRO A 379 -23.15 13.59 -43.05
N TYR A 380 -22.63 12.36 -43.29
CA TYR A 380 -22.01 11.81 -44.54
C TYR A 380 -20.58 12.29 -44.92
N LYS A 381 -19.63 11.47 -45.44
CA LYS A 381 -19.45 10.00 -45.61
C LYS A 381 -17.97 9.67 -45.28
N GLN A 382 -17.59 8.53 -44.69
CA GLN A 382 -17.27 7.23 -45.32
C GLN A 382 -16.56 7.28 -46.69
N ASP A 383 -15.26 6.92 -46.73
CA ASP A 383 -14.81 5.72 -47.47
C ASP A 383 -13.40 5.24 -47.05
N CYS A 384 -13.01 4.05 -47.51
CA CYS A 384 -11.81 3.31 -47.06
C CYS A 384 -10.53 3.67 -47.84
N ASN A 385 -9.35 3.36 -47.26
CA ASN A 385 -8.37 2.42 -47.85
C ASN A 385 -7.07 2.32 -47.02
N SER A 386 -6.56 1.09 -46.88
CA SER A 386 -5.18 0.80 -46.45
C SER A 386 -4.65 -0.38 -47.27
N PRO A 387 -3.38 -0.32 -47.72
CA PRO A 387 -2.60 -1.52 -48.00
C PRO A 387 -1.38 -1.65 -47.07
N LEU A 388 -0.74 -2.82 -47.12
CA LEU A 388 0.28 -3.32 -46.18
C LEU A 388 1.70 -3.21 -46.75
N SER A 389 2.72 -3.18 -45.87
CA SER A 389 4.08 -3.79 -45.92
C SER A 389 4.96 -3.06 -44.87
N ALA A 390 5.72 -3.66 -43.93
CA ALA A 390 6.78 -4.68 -44.04
C ALA A 390 7.94 -4.23 -44.99
N ASP A 391 9.23 -4.35 -44.69
CA ASP A 391 9.98 -5.02 -43.61
C ASP A 391 11.41 -4.38 -43.55
N ASN A 392 12.40 -4.64 -42.67
CA ASN A 392 12.66 -5.56 -41.54
C ASN A 392 13.82 -4.92 -40.68
N ASN A 393 14.32 -5.62 -39.64
CA ASN A 393 15.63 -5.47 -38.95
C ASN A 393 15.78 -4.34 -37.89
N ALA A 394 16.59 -4.49 -36.82
CA ALA A 394 17.53 -5.59 -36.47
C ALA A 394 17.53 -5.92 -34.96
N VAL A 395 17.90 -7.16 -34.62
CA VAL A 395 18.12 -7.65 -33.24
C VAL A 395 19.53 -7.31 -32.74
N ARG A 396 19.66 -6.84 -31.48
CA ARG A 396 20.76 -7.23 -30.56
C ARG A 396 20.60 -6.74 -29.12
N PHE A 397 20.65 -7.66 -28.16
CA PHE A 397 20.95 -7.39 -26.75
C PHE A 397 22.41 -6.94 -26.58
N ARG A 398 22.68 -6.01 -25.65
CA ARG A 398 23.93 -5.95 -24.87
C ARG A 398 23.69 -5.42 -23.44
N LEU A 399 24.59 -5.82 -22.54
CA LEU A 399 24.60 -5.49 -21.11
C LEU A 399 24.89 -4.01 -20.85
N GLY A 400 24.37 -3.46 -19.74
CA GLY A 400 24.48 -2.05 -19.36
C GLY A 400 24.57 -1.78 -17.85
N GLN A 401 25.28 -2.64 -17.11
CA GLN A 401 26.02 -2.35 -15.87
C GLN A 401 25.47 -1.27 -14.90
N MET A 402 24.95 -1.70 -13.74
CA MET A 402 24.79 -0.83 -12.55
C MET A 402 25.52 -1.40 -11.32
N CYS A 403 25.87 -0.54 -10.37
CA CYS A 403 27.04 -0.74 -9.51
C CYS A 403 26.85 -1.68 -8.31
N TYR A 404 27.85 -2.55 -8.09
CA TYR A 404 28.02 -3.29 -6.84
C TYR A 404 28.71 -2.42 -5.77
N SER A 405 27.95 -1.80 -4.88
CA SER A 405 28.51 -1.20 -3.65
C SER A 405 28.66 -2.26 -2.55
N ARG A 406 29.88 -2.80 -2.42
CA ARG A 406 30.25 -3.81 -1.43
C ARG A 406 30.57 -3.16 -0.07
N SER A 407 29.63 -3.16 0.87
CA SER A 407 29.86 -2.75 2.28
C SER A 407 29.79 -3.94 3.25
N ALA A 408 30.34 -3.76 4.45
CA ALA A 408 30.77 -4.88 5.28
C ALA A 408 29.66 -5.59 6.07
N ARG A 409 29.90 -6.88 6.37
CA ARG A 409 29.18 -7.60 7.44
C ARG A 409 29.52 -6.97 8.79
N ALA A 410 28.52 -6.48 9.50
CA ALA A 410 28.54 -6.29 10.95
C ALA A 410 27.35 -7.05 11.55
N ALA A 411 27.58 -7.77 12.65
CA ALA A 411 26.55 -8.60 13.27
C ALA A 411 25.83 -7.86 14.40
N GLY A 412 24.50 -7.99 14.48
CA GLY A 412 23.72 -7.55 15.63
C GLY A 412 22.28 -7.17 15.32
N ARG A 413 21.34 -7.69 16.13
CA ARG A 413 19.95 -7.18 16.28
C ARG A 413 19.12 -7.09 14.99
N ARG A 414 18.67 -8.24 14.47
CA ARG A 414 17.47 -8.29 13.60
C ARG A 414 16.23 -7.93 14.43
N SER A 415 15.30 -7.16 13.85
CA SER A 415 13.99 -6.89 14.47
C SER A 415 13.11 -8.15 14.45
N PRO A 416 12.35 -8.46 15.52
CA PRO A 416 11.48 -9.64 15.57
C PRO A 416 10.39 -9.64 14.49
N VAL A 417 9.96 -8.45 14.03
CA VAL A 417 8.97 -8.30 12.95
C VAL A 417 9.45 -8.93 11.64
N HIS A 418 10.77 -8.93 11.38
CA HIS A 418 11.31 -9.41 10.11
C HIS A 418 11.20 -10.94 9.94
N LEU A 419 11.16 -11.70 11.04
CA LEU A 419 10.97 -13.16 10.99
C LEU A 419 9.53 -13.55 10.61
N LEU A 420 8.55 -12.75 11.01
CA LEU A 420 7.12 -13.01 10.70
C LEU A 420 6.75 -12.75 9.23
N LEU A 421 7.55 -11.95 8.51
CA LEU A 421 7.25 -11.54 7.12
C LEU A 421 8.11 -12.22 6.06
N THR A 422 9.15 -12.97 6.46
CA THR A 422 10.05 -13.71 5.54
C THR A 422 10.37 -15.12 6.05
N SER A 423 9.37 -15.80 6.62
CA SER A 423 9.44 -17.23 6.90
C SER A 423 8.66 -17.98 5.81
N ASP A 424 9.37 -18.62 4.89
CA ASP A 424 8.77 -19.51 3.90
C ASP A 424 8.08 -20.69 4.60
N LEU A 425 6.89 -21.08 4.11
CA LEU A 425 6.11 -22.16 4.70
C LEU A 425 6.80 -23.53 4.50
N PRO A 426 6.96 -24.35 5.56
CA PRO A 426 7.46 -25.71 5.41
C PRO A 426 6.38 -26.58 4.74
N ALA A 427 6.66 -27.05 3.54
CA ALA A 427 5.78 -27.93 2.79
C ALA A 427 5.90 -29.39 3.25
N ASP A 428 5.15 -29.79 4.29
CA ASP A 428 4.55 -31.12 4.36
C ASP A 428 3.34 -31.16 5.31
N ARG A 429 2.20 -31.62 4.79
CA ARG A 429 1.27 -32.49 5.52
C ARG A 429 0.23 -33.11 4.57
N ASN A 430 0.62 -34.19 3.91
CA ASN A 430 -0.35 -35.15 3.40
C ASN A 430 -1.09 -35.81 4.57
N TYR A 431 -2.43 -35.78 4.59
CA TYR A 431 -3.20 -36.79 5.32
C TYR A 431 -4.57 -37.06 4.67
N CYS A 432 -4.85 -38.35 4.58
CA CYS A 432 -5.99 -39.05 4.00
C CYS A 432 -7.37 -38.38 4.10
N LEU A 433 -8.09 -38.38 2.96
CA LEU A 433 -9.48 -38.85 2.93
C LEU A 433 -9.65 -39.78 1.72
N GLU A 434 -9.80 -41.07 2.00
CA GLU A 434 -10.35 -42.03 1.04
C GLU A 434 -11.87 -41.78 0.93
N MET A 435 -12.42 -41.94 -0.27
CA MET A 435 -13.87 -41.95 -0.53
C MET A 435 -14.17 -43.19 -1.35
N GLU A 436 -15.16 -43.96 -0.92
CA GLU A 436 -15.33 -45.36 -1.32
C GLU A 436 -15.82 -45.53 -2.76
N HIS A 437 -15.31 -46.57 -3.44
CA HIS A 437 -15.96 -47.19 -4.58
C HIS A 437 -16.84 -48.36 -4.11
N PRO A 438 -18.17 -48.30 -4.21
CA PRO A 438 -19.01 -49.50 -4.18
C PRO A 438 -18.96 -50.16 -5.56
N ALA A 439 -18.02 -51.08 -5.75
CA ALA A 439 -18.12 -52.05 -6.84
C ALA A 439 -19.21 -53.07 -6.46
N ASN A 440 -20.26 -53.21 -7.28
CA ASN A 440 -21.20 -54.31 -7.11
C ASN A 440 -21.66 -54.82 -8.48
N ALA A 441 -21.22 -56.03 -8.82
CA ALA A 441 -21.55 -56.68 -10.08
C ALA A 441 -22.74 -57.61 -9.88
N ASN A 442 -23.69 -57.59 -10.81
CA ASN A 442 -24.53 -58.75 -11.10
C ASN A 442 -24.77 -58.85 -12.60
N GLN A 443 -24.59 -60.07 -13.12
CA GLN A 443 -24.96 -60.45 -14.48
C GLN A 443 -26.41 -60.99 -14.46
N ILE A 444 -26.81 -61.78 -15.47
CA ILE A 444 -28.16 -62.35 -15.70
C ILE A 444 -29.12 -61.30 -16.30
N SER A 445 -29.80 -61.55 -17.42
CA SER A 445 -29.54 -62.50 -18.52
C SER A 445 -30.30 -62.02 -19.77
N ALA A 446 -29.85 -62.42 -20.96
CA ALA A 446 -30.60 -62.23 -22.20
C ALA A 446 -31.29 -63.54 -22.61
N ASN A 447 -32.63 -63.53 -22.71
CA ASN A 447 -33.33 -64.36 -23.70
C ASN A 447 -34.77 -63.86 -23.96
N ASN A 448 -34.98 -63.31 -25.16
CA ASN A 448 -35.93 -63.73 -26.20
C ASN A 448 -37.33 -64.31 -25.88
N GLN A 449 -38.25 -64.03 -26.81
CA GLN A 449 -39.52 -64.74 -27.12
C GLN A 449 -40.66 -64.60 -26.07
N ASP A 450 -41.93 -64.35 -26.40
CA ASP A 450 -42.63 -64.29 -27.69
C ASP A 450 -44.10 -63.85 -27.50
N GLU A 451 -44.74 -63.54 -28.63
CA GLU A 451 -46.15 -63.80 -28.97
C GLU A 451 -47.36 -63.16 -28.23
N LEU A 452 -47.99 -62.25 -29.00
CA LEU A 452 -49.39 -62.34 -29.48
C LEU A 452 -50.57 -61.70 -28.72
N LYS A 453 -51.29 -60.89 -29.53
CA LYS A 453 -52.73 -60.54 -29.50
C LYS A 453 -53.18 -59.59 -28.37
N GLY A 454 -54.02 -58.58 -28.66
CA GLY A 454 -54.49 -58.12 -29.98
C GLY A 454 -55.81 -57.37 -29.92
N GLN A 455 -56.12 -56.64 -31.02
CA GLN A 455 -57.40 -55.93 -31.25
C GLN A 455 -57.65 -54.74 -30.27
N GLU A 456 -58.54 -53.79 -30.55
CA GLU A 456 -59.60 -53.73 -31.58
C GLU A 456 -59.68 -52.35 -32.29
N LEU A 457 -60.58 -52.21 -33.28
CA LEU A 457 -60.61 -51.15 -34.28
C LEU A 457 -62.03 -50.58 -34.51
N GLN A 458 -62.26 -49.31 -34.14
CA GLN A 458 -63.39 -48.47 -34.60
C GLN A 458 -62.89 -47.02 -34.78
N LYS A 459 -63.18 -46.22 -35.82
CA LYS A 459 -64.30 -46.04 -36.78
C LYS A 459 -65.35 -44.96 -36.43
N SER A 460 -64.97 -43.69 -36.55
CA SER A 460 -65.81 -42.55 -36.99
C SER A 460 -64.85 -41.37 -37.27
N LYS A 461 -64.67 -40.76 -38.47
CA LYS A 461 -65.50 -40.44 -39.65
C LYS A 461 -66.38 -39.19 -39.47
N LEU A 462 -66.25 -38.27 -40.45
CA LEU A 462 -66.85 -36.92 -40.59
C LEU A 462 -66.27 -35.84 -39.63
N ASP A 463 -66.21 -34.56 -40.00
CA ASP A 463 -66.75 -33.91 -41.22
C ASP A 463 -65.80 -32.92 -41.94
N ARG A 464 -66.30 -32.34 -43.04
CA ARG A 464 -65.59 -31.67 -44.15
C ARG A 464 -65.72 -30.12 -44.12
N PRO A 465 -65.12 -29.36 -45.07
CA PRO A 465 -65.70 -29.19 -46.43
C PRO A 465 -64.98 -29.93 -47.57
#